data_AF-A0A381KLD0-F1
#
_entry.id   AF-A0A381KLD0-F1
#
_cell.length_a   1.000
_cell.length_b   1.000
_cell.length_c   1.000
_cell.angle_alpha   90.00
_cell.angle_beta   90.00
_cell.angle_gamma   90.00
#
_symmetry.space_group_name_H-M   'P 1'
#
loop_
_entity.id
_entity.type
_entity.pdbx_description
1 polymer ?
#
loop_
_entity_poly.entity_id
_entity_poly.type
_entity_poly.pdbx_seq_one_letter_code
_entity_poly.pdbx_strand_id
1 'polypeptide(L)'
;MYDFDNYRYKKGNVLSCGNIYPIDYLKMIYDGLHNDIESVVTLVRGAWAGAQKYGALVWSGDIDSSFEAFNNQVNTGLNMGLAGIPWWTTDIGGFHGGNPKDPEFRELMVRWFQYATFSPILRMHGDRLPHSKPLSNKGGGSMVTGAPNEIWSYGEEVEVILTKFIKIRESLKTYLKKLMKEAHEDGTPVMRTLFYEFPEDDKTWEVDNTYMLGDEILVAPIMNYKDRSRKVYLPKGHTWENIFSGVSYEGGKTYEVECPLEEIPIFLKQDSSYNFKETKKYFGRGEIIMEPQLWQLLLIVLYGFFINYEKNSTMFGTYQPVTAGFITGLILGDINTGLYIGGTLQLLSLGISNFGGASIPDYQTASIVATFITITTKQEASVGISIGIPVALLMVQLDVLRNTIGIWLVHKAEDGAKKGNYKNITYMQMLGVLLTAATTGIPVALSVIFGPSLINTILKYTPEWLTGGLTVAGGLLPAVGIGLLLRYLPAKEYFSYLVIGFVLAVYMKVPLLGVALIGGAIALIIYKKNLENQEQQYTVVGGMDEDE
;
A
#
# COMPACT_ATOMS: atom_id res chain seq x y z
N MET A 1 -16.96 9.31 -53.26
CA MET A 1 -17.87 10.35 -52.74
C MET A 1 -19.28 9.88 -53.04
N TYR A 2 -20.16 9.75 -52.05
CA TYR A 2 -21.52 9.25 -52.27
C TYR A 2 -22.39 10.36 -52.89
N ASP A 3 -23.15 10.02 -53.93
CA ASP A 3 -24.13 10.94 -54.52
C ASP A 3 -25.46 10.77 -53.80
N PHE A 4 -25.69 11.60 -52.78
CA PHE A 4 -26.85 11.51 -51.91
C PHE A 4 -28.18 11.83 -52.61
N ASP A 5 -28.20 12.40 -53.83
CA ASP A 5 -29.45 12.62 -54.55
C ASP A 5 -30.00 11.33 -55.18
N ASN A 6 -29.12 10.36 -55.45
CA ASN A 6 -29.49 9.05 -56.01
C ASN A 6 -30.16 8.11 -55.01
N TYR A 7 -30.22 8.49 -53.73
CA TYR A 7 -30.85 7.70 -52.69
C TYR A 7 -32.16 8.36 -52.23
N ARG A 8 -33.23 7.57 -52.18
CA ARG A 8 -34.57 8.01 -51.78
C ARG A 8 -35.09 7.14 -50.63
N TYR A 9 -35.60 7.78 -49.59
CA TYR A 9 -36.42 7.16 -48.55
C TYR A 9 -37.90 7.42 -48.83
N LYS A 10 -38.78 6.76 -48.06
CA LYS A 10 -40.23 7.04 -48.10
C LYS A 10 -40.55 8.52 -47.79
N LYS A 11 -39.75 9.16 -46.93
CA LYS A 11 -39.95 10.56 -46.50
C LYS A 11 -39.39 11.61 -47.47
N GLY A 12 -38.58 11.22 -48.46
CA GLY A 12 -37.91 12.17 -49.36
C GLY A 12 -36.56 11.67 -49.86
N ASN A 13 -35.82 12.51 -50.58
CA ASN A 13 -34.45 12.21 -50.98
C ASN A 13 -33.49 12.32 -49.78
N VAL A 14 -32.36 11.60 -49.82
CA VAL A 14 -31.40 11.59 -48.71
C VAL A 14 -30.78 12.97 -48.48
N LEU A 15 -30.66 13.82 -49.51
CA LEU A 15 -30.22 15.21 -49.34
C LEU A 15 -31.12 16.03 -48.39
N SER A 16 -32.43 15.82 -48.41
CA SER A 16 -33.37 16.58 -47.56
C SER A 16 -33.60 15.94 -46.20
N CYS A 17 -33.57 14.61 -46.10
CA CYS A 17 -33.97 13.91 -44.87
C CYS A 17 -33.00 12.81 -44.43
N GLY A 18 -31.80 12.71 -44.98
CA GLY A 18 -30.85 11.61 -44.72
C GLY A 18 -30.56 11.37 -43.24
N ASN A 19 -30.31 12.45 -42.51
CA ASN A 19 -29.90 12.40 -41.11
C ASN A 19 -30.99 11.89 -40.15
N ILE A 20 -32.26 11.80 -40.57
CA ILE A 20 -33.33 11.22 -39.73
C ILE A 20 -33.25 9.69 -39.66
N TYR A 21 -32.61 9.04 -40.63
CA TYR A 21 -32.57 7.58 -40.73
C TYR A 21 -32.19 6.86 -39.41
N PRO A 22 -31.12 7.25 -38.69
CA PRO A 22 -30.80 6.61 -37.41
C PRO A 22 -31.90 6.74 -36.35
N ILE A 23 -32.69 7.83 -36.36
CA ILE A 23 -33.83 8.00 -35.46
C ILE A 23 -34.94 7.00 -35.78
N ASP A 24 -35.29 6.86 -37.06
CA ASP A 24 -36.32 5.91 -37.46
C ASP A 24 -35.89 4.46 -37.18
N TYR A 25 -34.59 4.15 -37.31
CA TYR A 25 -34.05 2.84 -36.94
C TYR A 25 -34.18 2.57 -35.43
N LEU A 26 -33.76 3.51 -34.59
CA LEU A 26 -33.91 3.40 -33.13
C LEU A 26 -35.37 3.28 -32.73
N LYS A 27 -36.24 4.10 -33.32
CA LYS A 27 -37.67 4.10 -33.05
C LYS A 27 -38.32 2.76 -33.40
N MET A 28 -37.93 2.13 -34.51
CA MET A 28 -38.40 0.79 -34.86
C MET A 28 -38.13 -0.22 -33.74
N ILE A 29 -36.93 -0.20 -33.14
CA ILE A 29 -36.55 -1.10 -32.05
C ILE A 29 -37.29 -0.72 -30.77
N TYR A 30 -37.29 0.57 -30.42
CA TYR A 30 -37.92 1.09 -29.21
C TYR A 30 -39.42 0.82 -29.19
N ASP A 31 -40.16 1.22 -30.22
CA ASP A 31 -41.61 1.01 -30.32
C ASP A 31 -41.95 -0.49 -30.28
N GLY A 32 -41.07 -1.34 -30.84
CA GLY A 32 -41.23 -2.80 -30.83
C GLY A 32 -40.98 -3.48 -29.49
N LEU A 33 -40.23 -2.86 -28.56
CA LEU A 33 -39.81 -3.49 -27.31
C LEU A 33 -40.31 -2.78 -26.04
N HIS A 34 -40.60 -1.48 -26.09
CA HIS A 34 -40.86 -0.65 -24.90
C HIS A 34 -42.08 -1.08 -24.06
N ASN A 35 -43.02 -1.84 -24.63
CA ASN A 35 -44.16 -2.40 -23.88
C ASN A 35 -43.80 -3.70 -23.14
N ASP A 36 -42.73 -4.39 -23.57
CA ASP A 36 -42.34 -5.71 -23.07
C ASP A 36 -41.14 -5.66 -22.11
N ILE A 37 -40.32 -4.61 -22.17
CA ILE A 37 -39.14 -4.42 -21.31
C ILE A 37 -39.11 -3.03 -20.67
N GLU A 38 -38.64 -2.96 -19.42
CA GLU A 38 -38.60 -1.73 -18.62
C GLU A 38 -37.65 -0.66 -19.19
N SER A 39 -36.57 -1.07 -19.84
CA SER A 39 -35.59 -0.14 -20.41
C SER A 39 -35.01 -0.70 -21.70
N VAL A 40 -35.30 -0.01 -22.82
CA VAL A 40 -34.71 -0.33 -24.12
C VAL A 40 -33.36 0.37 -24.24
N VAL A 41 -32.31 -0.40 -24.50
CA VAL A 41 -30.98 0.12 -24.83
C VAL A 41 -30.53 -0.49 -26.15
N THR A 42 -30.17 0.34 -27.11
CA THR A 42 -29.70 -0.08 -28.43
C THR A 42 -28.33 0.50 -28.71
N LEU A 43 -27.33 -0.37 -28.89
CA LEU A 43 -26.01 0.05 -29.37
C LEU A 43 -26.12 0.46 -30.85
N VAL A 44 -25.85 1.74 -31.15
CA VAL A 44 -26.08 2.34 -32.47
C VAL A 44 -24.88 3.17 -32.94
N ARG A 45 -24.57 3.13 -34.24
CA ARG A 45 -23.39 3.80 -34.81
C ARG A 45 -23.68 5.22 -35.31
N GLY A 46 -24.94 5.52 -35.54
CA GLY A 46 -25.40 6.82 -36.02
C GLY A 46 -26.53 7.31 -35.14
N ALA A 47 -26.54 8.62 -34.89
CA ALA A 47 -27.57 9.28 -34.12
C ALA A 47 -27.88 10.66 -34.73
N TRP A 48 -29.02 11.22 -34.35
CA TRP A 48 -29.40 12.58 -34.66
C TRP A 48 -30.10 13.21 -33.45
N ALA A 49 -30.51 14.46 -33.56
CA ALA A 49 -31.20 15.17 -32.48
C ALA A 49 -32.43 14.38 -31.99
N GLY A 50 -32.46 14.08 -30.68
CA GLY A 50 -33.54 13.32 -30.05
C GLY A 50 -33.33 11.81 -29.96
N ALA A 51 -32.21 11.27 -30.46
CA ALA A 51 -31.91 9.84 -30.40
C ALA A 51 -31.95 9.26 -28.97
N GLN A 52 -31.56 10.04 -27.96
CA GLN A 52 -31.56 9.63 -26.56
C GLN A 52 -32.94 9.19 -26.05
N LYS A 53 -34.04 9.69 -26.65
CA LYS A 53 -35.42 9.30 -26.30
C LYS A 53 -35.73 7.84 -26.62
N TYR A 54 -34.99 7.25 -27.55
CA TYR A 54 -35.22 5.90 -28.07
C TYR A 54 -34.17 4.90 -27.60
N GLY A 55 -33.51 5.19 -26.47
CA GLY A 55 -32.56 4.28 -25.85
C GLY A 55 -31.22 4.15 -26.60
N ALA A 56 -30.80 5.19 -27.32
CA ALA A 56 -29.58 5.19 -28.11
C ALA A 56 -28.32 5.17 -27.22
N LEU A 57 -27.61 4.05 -27.22
CA LEU A 57 -26.21 3.97 -26.77
C LEU A 57 -25.31 4.14 -27.99
N VAL A 58 -24.74 5.33 -28.16
CA VAL A 58 -23.91 5.63 -29.34
C VAL A 58 -22.48 5.15 -29.11
N TRP A 59 -21.87 4.52 -30.12
CA TRP A 59 -20.42 4.34 -30.16
C TRP A 59 -19.79 4.99 -31.38
N SER A 60 -18.51 5.34 -31.28
CA SER A 60 -17.80 6.15 -32.28
C SER A 60 -17.49 5.45 -33.62
N GLY A 61 -17.84 4.17 -33.76
CA GLY A 61 -17.68 3.42 -35.01
C GLY A 61 -16.28 2.85 -35.23
N ASP A 62 -16.00 2.56 -36.50
CA ASP A 62 -14.93 1.68 -36.94
C ASP A 62 -13.59 2.45 -37.09
N ILE A 63 -13.08 2.99 -35.99
CA ILE A 63 -11.83 3.78 -35.96
C ILE A 63 -10.58 2.89 -35.96
N ASP A 64 -9.43 3.44 -36.37
CA ASP A 64 -8.16 2.75 -36.29
C ASP A 64 -7.65 2.61 -34.84
N SER A 65 -6.78 1.63 -34.62
CA SER A 65 -6.15 1.34 -33.33
C SER A 65 -4.87 2.16 -33.15
N SER A 66 -5.00 3.46 -32.88
CA SER A 66 -3.87 4.37 -32.65
C SER A 66 -4.11 5.32 -31.47
N PHE A 67 -3.02 5.88 -30.93
CA PHE A 67 -3.10 6.94 -29.92
C PHE A 67 -3.72 8.23 -30.46
N GLU A 68 -3.56 8.52 -31.75
CA GLU A 68 -4.23 9.65 -32.41
C GLU A 68 -5.75 9.47 -32.42
N ALA A 69 -6.23 8.28 -32.81
CA ALA A 69 -7.64 7.95 -32.76
C ALA A 69 -8.18 8.03 -31.32
N PHE A 70 -7.43 7.55 -30.34
CA PHE A 70 -7.78 7.62 -28.92
C PHE A 70 -7.93 9.08 -28.45
N ASN A 71 -6.97 9.96 -28.77
CA ASN A 71 -7.01 11.37 -28.41
C ASN A 71 -8.28 12.07 -28.95
N ASN A 72 -8.72 11.71 -30.17
CA ASN A 72 -9.96 12.24 -30.75
C ASN A 72 -11.23 11.78 -30.00
N GLN A 73 -11.20 10.60 -29.37
CA GLN A 73 -12.40 10.02 -28.77
C GLN A 73 -12.85 10.72 -27.49
N VAL A 74 -11.92 11.23 -26.68
CA VAL A 74 -12.27 11.90 -25.42
C VAL A 74 -13.15 13.12 -25.71
N ASN A 75 -12.68 14.01 -26.57
CA ASN A 75 -13.45 15.19 -27.00
C ASN A 75 -14.69 14.83 -27.83
N THR A 76 -14.68 13.73 -28.59
CA THR A 76 -15.89 13.24 -29.29
C THR A 76 -16.99 12.86 -28.29
N GLY A 77 -16.65 12.13 -27.23
CA GLY A 77 -17.59 11.75 -26.18
C GLY A 77 -18.15 12.95 -25.43
N LEU A 78 -17.31 13.95 -25.14
CA LEU A 78 -17.75 15.19 -24.48
C LEU A 78 -18.73 15.98 -25.35
N ASN A 79 -18.44 16.11 -26.65
CA ASN A 79 -19.35 16.76 -27.60
C ASN A 79 -20.67 15.98 -27.76
N MET A 80 -20.64 14.64 -27.73
CA MET A 80 -21.86 13.82 -27.75
C MET A 80 -22.71 14.03 -26.50
N GLY A 81 -22.07 14.13 -25.33
CA GLY A 81 -22.75 14.49 -24.07
C GLY A 81 -23.44 15.86 -24.18
N LEU A 82 -22.72 16.89 -24.62
CA LEU A 82 -23.28 18.24 -24.84
C LEU A 82 -24.38 18.28 -25.90
N ALA A 83 -24.32 17.40 -26.91
CA ALA A 83 -25.38 17.23 -27.91
C ALA A 83 -26.65 16.53 -27.36
N GLY A 84 -26.67 16.20 -26.06
CA GLY A 84 -27.81 15.58 -25.38
C GLY A 84 -27.87 14.06 -25.52
N ILE A 85 -26.75 13.41 -25.84
CA ILE A 85 -26.62 11.95 -25.92
C ILE A 85 -25.77 11.46 -24.74
N PRO A 86 -26.37 11.18 -23.57
CA PRO A 86 -25.62 10.82 -22.36
C PRO A 86 -25.02 9.41 -22.40
N TRP A 87 -25.56 8.53 -23.24
CA TRP A 87 -25.11 7.14 -23.39
C TRP A 87 -24.15 7.03 -24.57
N TRP A 88 -22.85 7.09 -24.25
CA TRP A 88 -21.79 7.05 -25.24
C TRP A 88 -20.66 6.09 -24.82
N THR A 89 -20.00 5.48 -25.80
CA THR A 89 -18.85 4.58 -25.60
C THR A 89 -17.94 4.51 -26.83
N THR A 90 -16.84 3.75 -26.73
CA THR A 90 -15.92 3.46 -27.83
C THR A 90 -15.69 1.95 -27.95
N ASP A 91 -15.03 1.53 -29.02
CA ASP A 91 -14.30 0.27 -29.03
C ASP A 91 -12.99 0.48 -28.26
N ILE A 92 -12.83 -0.17 -27.09
CA ILE A 92 -11.58 -0.04 -26.31
C ILE A 92 -10.40 -0.56 -27.14
N GLY A 93 -9.41 0.29 -27.35
CA GLY A 93 -8.25 0.02 -28.22
C GLY A 93 -8.48 0.32 -29.71
N GLY A 94 -9.60 0.93 -30.09
CA GLY A 94 -9.98 1.14 -31.50
C GLY A 94 -10.55 -0.12 -32.15
N PHE A 95 -11.00 -0.03 -33.40
CA PHE A 95 -11.62 -1.14 -34.12
C PHE A 95 -10.62 -1.88 -35.01
N HIS A 96 -9.94 -1.18 -35.94
CA HIS A 96 -9.08 -1.80 -36.95
C HIS A 96 -7.58 -1.74 -36.62
N GLY A 97 -6.82 -2.76 -37.04
CA GLY A 97 -5.36 -2.71 -37.13
C GLY A 97 -4.58 -3.10 -35.87
N GLY A 98 -5.24 -3.26 -34.73
CA GLY A 98 -4.61 -3.63 -33.47
C GLY A 98 -4.13 -5.08 -33.42
N ASN A 99 -2.88 -5.31 -33.04
CA ASN A 99 -2.29 -6.65 -32.89
C ASN A 99 -1.93 -6.93 -31.42
N PRO A 100 -2.57 -7.89 -30.72
CA PRO A 100 -2.32 -8.18 -29.30
C PRO A 100 -0.88 -8.60 -28.96
N LYS A 101 -0.02 -8.86 -29.95
CA LYS A 101 1.40 -9.16 -29.75
C LYS A 101 2.31 -7.92 -29.86
N ASP A 102 1.79 -6.81 -30.36
CA ASP A 102 2.52 -5.56 -30.48
C ASP A 102 2.55 -4.81 -29.12
N PRO A 103 3.74 -4.50 -28.57
CA PRO A 103 3.86 -3.74 -27.33
C PRO A 103 3.18 -2.36 -27.35
N GLU A 104 3.22 -1.65 -28.48
CA GLU A 104 2.58 -0.33 -28.59
C GLU A 104 1.06 -0.45 -28.50
N PHE A 105 0.49 -1.43 -29.20
CA PHE A 105 -0.93 -1.71 -29.13
C PHE A 105 -1.37 -2.20 -27.74
N ARG A 106 -0.54 -2.97 -27.02
CA ARG A 106 -0.81 -3.36 -25.63
C ARG A 106 -0.89 -2.14 -24.71
N GLU A 107 0.04 -1.19 -24.87
CA GLU A 107 0.00 0.05 -24.09
C GLU A 107 -1.24 0.89 -24.45
N LEU A 108 -1.58 1.01 -25.74
CA LEU A 108 -2.81 1.66 -26.19
C LEU A 108 -4.04 1.00 -25.55
N MET A 109 -4.11 -0.33 -25.54
CA MET A 109 -5.19 -1.09 -24.92
C MET A 109 -5.33 -0.76 -23.43
N VAL A 110 -4.22 -0.73 -22.68
CA VAL A 110 -4.22 -0.34 -21.27
C VAL A 110 -4.75 1.09 -21.10
N ARG A 111 -4.17 2.07 -21.80
CA ARG A 111 -4.54 3.49 -21.65
C ARG A 111 -6.00 3.76 -22.04
N TRP A 112 -6.49 3.10 -23.09
CA TRP A 112 -7.88 3.24 -23.52
C TRP A 112 -8.85 2.55 -22.57
N PHE A 113 -8.49 1.38 -22.02
CA PHE A 113 -9.33 0.68 -21.03
C PHE A 113 -9.43 1.48 -19.73
N GLN A 114 -8.33 2.11 -19.31
CA GLN A 114 -8.30 3.05 -18.17
C GLN A 114 -9.30 4.19 -18.37
N TYR A 115 -9.28 4.85 -19.52
CA TYR A 115 -10.26 5.86 -19.89
C TYR A 115 -11.70 5.31 -19.87
N ALA A 116 -11.95 4.20 -20.58
CA ALA A 116 -13.28 3.64 -20.75
C ALA A 116 -13.92 3.17 -19.43
N THR A 117 -13.10 2.87 -18.41
CA THR A 117 -13.56 2.59 -17.05
C THR A 117 -14.33 3.76 -16.46
N PHE A 118 -13.91 4.99 -16.80
CA PHE A 118 -14.54 6.25 -16.39
C PHE A 118 -15.35 6.92 -17.52
N SER A 119 -15.81 6.15 -18.49
CA SER A 119 -16.77 6.59 -19.51
C SER A 119 -18.19 6.14 -19.15
N PRO A 120 -19.26 6.66 -19.79
CA PRO A 120 -20.64 6.28 -19.46
C PRO A 120 -20.85 4.75 -19.52
N ILE A 121 -20.33 4.10 -20.56
CA ILE A 121 -20.35 2.63 -20.71
C ILE A 121 -18.92 2.10 -20.95
N LEU A 122 -18.56 1.05 -20.20
CA LEU A 122 -17.35 0.26 -20.42
C LEU A 122 -17.67 -0.88 -21.39
N ARG A 123 -17.11 -0.86 -22.60
CA ARG A 123 -17.34 -1.88 -23.64
C ARG A 123 -16.05 -2.21 -24.39
N MET A 124 -15.65 -3.48 -24.37
CA MET A 124 -14.48 -3.97 -25.11
C MET A 124 -14.91 -4.65 -26.40
N HIS A 125 -14.38 -4.18 -27.54
CA HIS A 125 -14.66 -4.71 -28.88
C HIS A 125 -13.52 -4.31 -29.83
N GLY A 126 -13.42 -4.98 -30.98
CA GLY A 126 -12.48 -4.64 -32.05
C GLY A 126 -12.20 -5.82 -32.98
N ASP A 127 -11.68 -5.51 -34.16
CA ASP A 127 -11.27 -6.47 -35.19
C ASP A 127 -9.73 -6.60 -35.20
N ARG A 128 -9.23 -7.56 -34.39
CA ARG A 128 -7.80 -7.68 -34.08
C ARG A 128 -7.03 -8.48 -35.12
N LEU A 129 -5.78 -8.09 -35.34
CA LEU A 129 -4.83 -8.84 -36.15
C LEU A 129 -4.10 -9.91 -35.32
N PRO A 130 -3.68 -11.03 -35.95
CA PRO A 130 -3.98 -11.44 -37.31
C PRO A 130 -5.40 -12.04 -37.44
N HIS A 131 -6.03 -11.84 -38.61
CA HIS A 131 -7.30 -12.49 -38.92
C HIS A 131 -7.17 -14.00 -39.12
N SER A 132 -8.26 -14.71 -38.86
CA SER A 132 -8.42 -16.11 -39.23
C SER A 132 -8.38 -16.29 -40.75
N LYS A 133 -8.11 -17.52 -41.20
CA LYS A 133 -8.41 -17.89 -42.59
C LYS A 133 -9.93 -17.92 -42.78
N PRO A 134 -10.45 -17.53 -43.95
CA PRO A 134 -11.87 -17.68 -44.26
C PRO A 134 -12.23 -19.18 -44.31
N LEU A 135 -13.47 -19.50 -43.92
CA LEU A 135 -13.98 -20.88 -43.91
C LEU A 135 -14.42 -21.35 -45.31
N SER A 136 -14.78 -20.41 -46.20
CA SER A 136 -15.13 -20.65 -47.60
C SER A 136 -14.83 -19.43 -48.47
N ASN A 137 -14.99 -19.56 -49.79
CA ASN A 137 -14.83 -18.44 -50.74
C ASN A 137 -16.16 -17.76 -51.11
N LYS A 138 -17.29 -18.12 -50.48
CA LYS A 138 -18.63 -17.61 -50.80
C LYS A 138 -19.55 -17.59 -49.58
N GLY A 139 -20.48 -16.64 -49.55
CA GLY A 139 -21.47 -16.50 -48.48
C GLY A 139 -20.85 -16.11 -47.14
N GLY A 140 -21.52 -16.35 -46.03
CA GLY A 140 -21.03 -15.96 -44.70
C GLY A 140 -19.65 -16.54 -44.34
N GLY A 141 -19.26 -17.69 -44.91
CA GLY A 141 -17.95 -18.31 -44.68
C GLY A 141 -16.77 -17.58 -45.31
N SER A 142 -16.99 -16.59 -46.19
CA SER A 142 -15.91 -15.74 -46.71
C SER A 142 -15.46 -14.65 -45.74
N MET A 143 -16.22 -14.40 -44.67
CA MET A 143 -15.84 -13.44 -43.64
C MET A 143 -14.79 -14.05 -42.73
N VAL A 144 -13.72 -13.30 -42.48
CA VAL A 144 -12.70 -13.66 -41.50
C VAL A 144 -13.10 -13.14 -40.12
N THR A 145 -12.54 -13.74 -39.06
CA THR A 145 -12.65 -13.20 -37.70
C THR A 145 -11.30 -12.64 -37.26
N GLY A 146 -11.32 -11.59 -36.44
CA GLY A 146 -10.12 -11.10 -35.78
C GLY A 146 -9.54 -12.09 -34.77
N ALA A 147 -8.33 -11.78 -34.29
CA ALA A 147 -7.66 -12.46 -33.20
C ALA A 147 -8.41 -12.28 -31.85
N PRO A 148 -8.05 -13.07 -30.81
CA PRO A 148 -8.61 -12.93 -29.46
C PRO A 148 -8.53 -11.50 -28.91
N ASN A 149 -9.56 -11.10 -28.16
CA ASN A 149 -9.74 -9.75 -27.62
C ASN A 149 -10.20 -9.77 -26.15
N GLU A 150 -10.09 -10.92 -25.48
CA GLU A 150 -10.35 -11.02 -24.04
C GLU A 150 -9.19 -10.40 -23.25
N ILE A 151 -9.43 -9.99 -21.99
CA ILE A 151 -8.43 -9.27 -21.18
C ILE A 151 -7.12 -10.04 -20.95
N TRP A 152 -7.14 -11.37 -20.99
CA TRP A 152 -5.96 -12.25 -20.89
C TRP A 152 -5.19 -12.41 -22.22
N SER A 153 -5.69 -11.84 -23.33
CA SER A 153 -5.06 -11.97 -24.66
C SER A 153 -3.85 -11.06 -24.86
N TYR A 154 -3.54 -10.19 -23.89
CA TYR A 154 -2.54 -9.12 -24.00
C TYR A 154 -1.29 -9.36 -23.14
N GLY A 155 -1.18 -10.53 -22.51
CA GLY A 155 -0.11 -10.88 -21.58
C GLY A 155 -0.48 -10.62 -20.12
N GLU A 156 0.20 -11.31 -19.19
CA GLU A 156 -0.13 -11.34 -17.77
C GLU A 156 -0.08 -9.95 -17.10
N GLU A 157 0.92 -9.13 -17.43
CA GLU A 157 1.05 -7.77 -16.90
C GLU A 157 -0.18 -6.91 -17.26
N VAL A 158 -0.61 -6.96 -18.53
CA VAL A 158 -1.79 -6.23 -19.00
C VAL A 158 -3.06 -6.79 -18.34
N GLU A 159 -3.19 -8.11 -18.27
CA GLU A 159 -4.35 -8.77 -17.63
C GLU A 159 -4.56 -8.30 -16.18
N VAL A 160 -3.48 -8.20 -15.40
CA VAL A 160 -3.51 -7.72 -14.01
C VAL A 160 -4.04 -6.27 -13.96
N ILE A 161 -3.54 -5.41 -14.85
CA ILE A 161 -3.99 -4.01 -14.93
C ILE A 161 -5.47 -3.95 -15.32
N LEU A 162 -5.89 -4.61 -16.40
CA LEU A 162 -7.28 -4.56 -16.87
C LEU A 162 -8.25 -5.13 -15.82
N THR A 163 -7.85 -6.19 -15.11
CA THR A 163 -8.62 -6.77 -14.01
C THR A 163 -8.82 -5.78 -12.87
N LYS A 164 -7.79 -5.00 -12.51
CA LYS A 164 -7.91 -3.90 -11.52
C LYS A 164 -8.96 -2.89 -11.97
N PHE A 165 -8.94 -2.48 -13.23
CA PHE A 165 -9.89 -1.51 -13.76
C PHE A 165 -11.33 -2.05 -13.88
N ILE A 166 -11.51 -3.35 -14.13
CA ILE A 166 -12.84 -4.00 -14.03
C ILE A 166 -13.36 -3.91 -12.59
N LYS A 167 -12.55 -4.22 -11.58
CA LYS A 167 -12.96 -4.11 -10.16
C LYS A 167 -13.31 -2.66 -9.78
N ILE A 168 -12.54 -1.69 -10.28
CA ILE A 168 -12.85 -0.27 -10.15
C ILE A 168 -14.22 0.04 -10.77
N ARG A 169 -14.46 -0.39 -12.02
CA ARG A 169 -15.74 -0.19 -12.72
C ARG A 169 -16.91 -0.76 -11.92
N GLU A 170 -16.76 -1.97 -11.41
CA GLU A 170 -17.78 -2.63 -10.58
C GLU A 170 -18.10 -1.82 -9.32
N SER A 171 -17.07 -1.28 -8.65
CA SER A 171 -17.25 -0.43 -7.47
C SER A 171 -17.99 0.89 -7.77
N LEU A 172 -17.89 1.38 -9.01
CA LEU A 172 -18.54 2.61 -9.46
C LEU A 172 -20.00 2.43 -9.89
N LYS A 173 -20.54 1.19 -9.90
CA LYS A 173 -21.92 0.93 -10.38
C LYS A 173 -22.98 1.79 -9.70
N THR A 174 -22.89 1.98 -8.39
CA THR A 174 -23.86 2.78 -7.64
C THR A 174 -23.76 4.27 -8.02
N TYR A 175 -22.55 4.79 -8.18
CA TYR A 175 -22.32 6.16 -8.64
C TYR A 175 -22.80 6.35 -10.08
N LEU A 176 -22.47 5.43 -10.99
CA LEU A 176 -22.94 5.48 -12.37
C LEU A 176 -24.46 5.40 -12.48
N LYS A 177 -25.14 4.63 -11.62
CA LYS A 177 -26.61 4.63 -11.53
C LYS A 177 -27.18 5.99 -11.12
N LYS A 178 -26.55 6.68 -10.15
CA LYS A 178 -26.88 8.09 -9.80
C LYS A 178 -26.77 8.97 -11.06
N LEU A 179 -25.65 8.90 -11.78
CA LEU A 179 -25.43 9.74 -12.97
C LEU A 179 -26.39 9.42 -14.12
N MET A 180 -26.72 8.14 -14.35
CA MET A 180 -27.69 7.74 -15.37
C MET A 180 -29.11 8.22 -15.02
N LYS A 181 -29.44 8.31 -13.72
CA LYS A 181 -30.70 8.88 -13.25
C LYS A 181 -30.74 10.39 -13.47
N GLU A 182 -29.67 11.13 -13.15
CA GLU A 182 -29.56 12.57 -13.45
C GLU A 182 -29.67 12.83 -14.96
N ALA A 183 -29.04 11.99 -15.79
CA ALA A 183 -29.17 12.08 -17.23
C ALA A 183 -30.62 11.87 -17.72
N HIS A 184 -31.39 11.00 -17.05
CA HIS A 184 -32.79 10.74 -17.36
C HIS A 184 -33.72 11.89 -16.92
N GLU A 185 -33.50 12.42 -15.71
CA GLU A 185 -34.37 13.44 -15.09
C GLU A 185 -34.08 14.85 -15.61
N ASP A 186 -32.79 15.20 -15.72
CA ASP A 186 -32.35 16.58 -15.96
C ASP A 186 -31.71 16.77 -17.36
N GLY A 187 -31.41 15.68 -18.07
CA GLY A 187 -30.67 15.73 -19.33
C GLY A 187 -29.16 15.98 -19.16
N THR A 188 -28.66 15.91 -17.93
CA THR A 188 -27.26 16.12 -17.58
C THR A 188 -26.36 15.04 -18.20
N PRO A 189 -25.26 15.39 -18.90
CA PRO A 189 -24.34 14.39 -19.45
C PRO A 189 -23.68 13.55 -18.34
N VAL A 190 -23.38 12.28 -18.62
CA VAL A 190 -22.67 11.41 -17.65
C VAL A 190 -21.17 11.75 -17.61
N MET A 191 -20.55 11.92 -18.78
CA MET A 191 -19.22 12.53 -18.92
C MET A 191 -19.39 14.00 -19.30
N ARG A 192 -18.76 14.90 -18.57
CA ARG A 192 -19.03 16.34 -18.60
C ARG A 192 -17.74 17.12 -18.87
N THR A 193 -17.83 18.15 -19.70
CA THR A 193 -16.72 19.09 -19.88
C THR A 193 -16.44 19.82 -18.57
N LEU A 194 -15.21 20.29 -18.35
CA LEU A 194 -14.90 21.03 -17.12
C LEU A 194 -15.74 22.30 -17.01
N PHE A 195 -15.96 23.03 -18.10
CA PHE A 195 -16.80 24.24 -18.10
C PHE A 195 -18.28 23.98 -17.79
N TYR A 196 -18.78 22.75 -18.01
CA TYR A 196 -20.15 22.41 -17.64
C TYR A 196 -20.32 22.40 -16.12
N GLU A 197 -19.32 21.87 -15.40
CA GLU A 197 -19.31 21.81 -13.94
C GLU A 197 -18.79 23.09 -13.27
N PHE A 198 -17.87 23.79 -13.93
CA PHE A 198 -17.17 24.96 -13.39
C PHE A 198 -17.22 26.17 -14.35
N PRO A 199 -18.42 26.63 -14.75
CA PRO A 199 -18.57 27.65 -15.81
C PRO A 199 -17.92 28.98 -15.45
N GLU A 200 -17.83 29.31 -14.16
CA GLU A 200 -17.21 30.53 -13.64
C GLU A 200 -15.67 30.48 -13.62
N ASP A 201 -15.05 29.34 -13.93
CA ASP A 201 -13.61 29.17 -14.05
C ASP A 201 -13.19 29.25 -15.52
N ASP A 202 -12.79 30.44 -15.97
CA ASP A 202 -12.42 30.73 -17.37
C ASP A 202 -11.48 29.68 -17.98
N LYS A 203 -10.53 29.18 -17.20
CA LYS A 203 -9.56 28.19 -17.68
C LYS A 203 -10.20 26.85 -18.06
N THR A 204 -11.36 26.51 -17.50
CA THR A 204 -12.06 25.26 -17.80
C THR A 204 -12.71 25.23 -19.18
N TRP A 205 -12.83 26.38 -19.85
CA TRP A 205 -13.28 26.49 -21.24
C TRP A 205 -12.19 26.18 -22.27
N GLU A 206 -10.91 26.19 -21.85
CA GLU A 206 -9.75 25.97 -22.72
C GLU A 206 -9.12 24.58 -22.55
N VAL A 207 -9.52 23.84 -21.52
CA VAL A 207 -8.90 22.56 -21.18
C VAL A 207 -9.52 21.44 -21.99
N ASP A 208 -8.70 20.86 -22.87
CA ASP A 208 -9.04 19.67 -23.65
C ASP A 208 -8.66 18.37 -22.94
N ASN A 209 -9.37 17.29 -23.29
CA ASN A 209 -9.06 15.92 -22.90
C ASN A 209 -8.82 15.71 -21.39
N THR A 210 -9.55 16.50 -20.59
CA THR A 210 -9.73 16.37 -19.15
C THR A 210 -11.21 16.64 -18.89
N TYR A 211 -11.85 15.79 -18.11
CA TYR A 211 -13.30 15.84 -17.97
C TYR A 211 -13.75 15.41 -16.59
N MET A 212 -15.01 15.68 -16.28
CA MET A 212 -15.67 15.19 -15.08
C MET A 212 -16.53 13.97 -15.41
N LEU A 213 -16.38 12.89 -14.65
CA LEU A 213 -17.38 11.82 -14.61
C LEU A 213 -18.38 12.15 -13.51
N GLY A 214 -19.55 12.63 -13.92
CA GLY A 214 -20.53 13.22 -13.02
C GLY A 214 -20.01 14.51 -12.37
N ASP A 215 -20.41 14.73 -11.13
CA ASP A 215 -20.02 15.90 -10.34
C ASP A 215 -18.72 15.68 -9.53
N GLU A 216 -18.32 14.43 -9.25
CA GLU A 216 -17.30 14.14 -8.22
C GLU A 216 -15.90 13.78 -8.71
N ILE A 217 -15.76 13.22 -9.92
CA ILE A 217 -14.52 12.58 -10.37
C ILE A 217 -13.92 13.32 -11.56
N LEU A 218 -12.74 13.91 -11.42
CA LEU A 218 -11.97 14.47 -12.53
C LEU A 218 -11.05 13.40 -13.13
N VAL A 219 -11.06 13.30 -14.45
CA VAL A 219 -10.33 12.28 -15.23
C VAL A 219 -9.45 12.96 -16.27
N ALA A 220 -8.15 12.63 -16.30
CA ALA A 220 -7.21 13.16 -17.28
C ALA A 220 -6.39 12.03 -17.95
N PRO A 221 -6.89 11.37 -19.01
CA PRO A 221 -6.27 10.18 -19.61
C PRO A 221 -4.85 10.40 -20.19
N ILE A 222 -3.96 9.41 -20.13
CA ILE A 222 -2.68 9.45 -20.86
C ILE A 222 -2.93 8.97 -22.29
N MET A 223 -2.69 9.83 -23.29
CA MET A 223 -3.09 9.57 -24.68
C MET A 223 -1.92 9.56 -25.67
N ASN A 224 -0.67 9.50 -25.20
CA ASN A 224 0.49 9.25 -26.06
C ASN A 224 1.23 8.00 -25.60
N TYR A 225 1.90 7.35 -26.56
CA TYR A 225 2.71 6.18 -26.29
C TYR A 225 3.92 6.54 -25.42
N LYS A 226 4.17 5.73 -24.38
CA LYS A 226 5.27 5.85 -23.40
C LYS A 226 5.21 7.06 -22.47
N ASP A 227 4.18 7.89 -22.55
CA ASP A 227 3.99 8.95 -21.56
C ASP A 227 3.75 8.32 -20.17
N ARG A 228 4.47 8.86 -19.18
CA ARG A 228 4.39 8.47 -17.76
C ARG A 228 4.15 9.67 -16.84
N SER A 229 3.85 10.83 -17.41
CA SER A 229 3.36 12.00 -16.70
C SER A 229 2.52 12.84 -17.67
N ARG A 230 1.66 13.70 -17.12
CA ARG A 230 1.03 14.78 -17.91
C ARG A 230 0.73 15.99 -17.05
N LYS A 231 0.57 17.15 -17.69
CA LYS A 231 0.01 18.34 -17.04
C LYS A 231 -1.50 18.20 -16.90
N VAL A 232 -2.01 18.49 -15.71
CA VAL A 232 -3.45 18.45 -15.37
C VAL A 232 -3.82 19.76 -14.69
N TYR A 233 -4.82 20.45 -15.24
CA TYR A 233 -5.46 21.58 -14.57
C TYR A 233 -6.54 21.07 -13.62
N LEU A 234 -6.51 21.54 -12.37
CA LEU A 234 -7.51 21.23 -11.36
C LEU A 234 -8.39 22.47 -11.15
N PRO A 235 -9.72 22.40 -11.38
CA PRO A 235 -10.62 23.55 -11.27
C PRO A 235 -10.61 24.22 -9.89
N LYS A 236 -10.84 25.54 -9.86
CA LYS A 236 -10.86 26.34 -8.62
C LYS A 236 -12.06 26.00 -7.72
N GLY A 237 -11.96 26.33 -6.44
CA GLY A 237 -13.07 26.18 -5.47
C GLY A 237 -13.07 24.88 -4.67
N HIS A 238 -12.27 23.88 -5.08
CA HIS A 238 -12.17 22.58 -4.39
C HIS A 238 -10.72 22.19 -4.13
N THR A 239 -10.52 21.37 -3.11
CA THR A 239 -9.29 20.59 -2.93
C THR A 239 -9.50 19.23 -3.58
N TRP A 240 -8.53 18.81 -4.38
CA TRP A 240 -8.58 17.62 -5.20
C TRP A 240 -7.62 16.56 -4.67
N GLU A 241 -8.12 15.38 -4.36
CA GLU A 241 -7.30 14.24 -3.92
C GLU A 241 -7.02 13.32 -5.11
N ASN A 242 -5.75 13.12 -5.45
CA ASN A 242 -5.38 12.06 -6.39
C ASN A 242 -5.67 10.70 -5.75
N ILE A 243 -6.61 9.95 -6.31
CA ILE A 243 -7.12 8.73 -5.66
C ILE A 243 -6.09 7.60 -5.54
N PHE A 244 -5.06 7.60 -6.38
CA PHE A 244 -4.02 6.57 -6.39
C PHE A 244 -2.92 6.83 -5.35
N SER A 245 -2.52 8.09 -5.20
CA SER A 245 -1.44 8.51 -4.29
C SER A 245 -1.95 9.02 -2.94
N GLY A 246 -3.23 9.39 -2.83
CA GLY A 246 -3.80 10.08 -1.66
C GLY A 246 -3.33 11.53 -1.50
N VAL A 247 -2.46 12.02 -2.40
CA VAL A 247 -1.94 13.40 -2.34
C VAL A 247 -3.05 14.38 -2.70
N SER A 248 -3.14 15.44 -1.91
CA SER A 248 -4.13 16.50 -2.07
C SER A 248 -3.54 17.71 -2.75
N TYR A 249 -4.30 18.31 -3.66
CA TYR A 249 -3.91 19.41 -4.53
C TYR A 249 -4.92 20.54 -4.41
N GLU A 250 -4.43 21.77 -4.40
CA GLU A 250 -5.28 22.96 -4.39
C GLU A 250 -5.84 23.21 -5.79
N GLY A 251 -7.14 23.50 -5.91
CA GLY A 251 -7.76 23.91 -7.16
C GLY A 251 -7.24 25.25 -7.70
N GLY A 252 -7.52 25.53 -8.97
CA GLY A 252 -7.11 26.74 -9.69
C GLY A 252 -5.68 26.69 -10.25
N LYS A 253 -5.04 25.52 -10.24
CA LYS A 253 -3.61 25.35 -10.61
C LYS A 253 -3.42 24.18 -11.57
N THR A 254 -2.33 24.25 -12.34
CA THR A 254 -1.88 23.14 -13.20
C THR A 254 -0.72 22.43 -12.54
N TYR A 255 -0.81 21.10 -12.45
CA TYR A 255 0.20 20.24 -11.84
C TYR A 255 0.77 19.29 -12.89
N GLU A 256 2.05 18.97 -12.77
CA GLU A 256 2.63 17.82 -13.46
C GLU A 256 2.38 16.58 -12.60
N VAL A 257 1.69 15.61 -13.17
CA VAL A 257 1.20 14.43 -12.45
C VAL A 257 1.89 13.21 -13.04
N GLU A 258 2.65 12.50 -12.21
CA GLU A 258 3.21 11.20 -12.55
C GLU A 258 2.10 10.16 -12.70
N CYS A 259 2.23 9.32 -13.73
CA CYS A 259 1.25 8.32 -14.10
C CYS A 259 1.95 7.10 -14.73
N PRO A 260 2.34 6.12 -13.90
CA PRO A 260 2.87 4.86 -14.40
C PRO A 260 1.81 4.10 -15.24
N LEU A 261 2.20 3.01 -15.88
CA LEU A 261 1.33 2.31 -16.83
C LEU A 261 0.04 1.79 -16.17
N GLU A 262 0.11 1.42 -14.89
CA GLU A 262 -0.94 0.81 -14.09
C GLU A 262 -1.97 1.83 -13.54
N GLU A 263 -1.74 3.12 -13.79
CA GLU A 263 -2.54 4.23 -13.27
C GLU A 263 -3.05 5.12 -14.40
N ILE A 264 -4.06 5.93 -14.07
CA ILE A 264 -4.54 7.05 -14.86
C ILE A 264 -4.73 8.22 -13.88
N PRO A 265 -4.40 9.48 -14.24
CA PRO A 265 -4.64 10.61 -13.35
C PRO A 265 -6.15 10.77 -13.09
N ILE A 266 -6.54 10.53 -11.84
CA ILE A 266 -7.92 10.61 -11.35
C ILE A 266 -7.90 11.38 -10.05
N PHE A 267 -8.79 12.37 -9.95
CA PHE A 267 -8.91 13.22 -8.78
C PHE A 267 -10.35 13.24 -8.27
N LEU A 268 -10.51 13.12 -6.95
CA LEU A 268 -11.79 13.28 -6.27
C LEU A 268 -11.85 14.64 -5.59
N LYS A 269 -13.02 15.28 -5.59
CA LYS A 269 -13.27 16.43 -4.71
C LYS A 269 -13.21 15.95 -3.25
N GLN A 270 -12.45 16.63 -2.39
CA GLN A 270 -12.38 16.26 -0.96
C GLN A 270 -13.71 16.50 -0.23
N ASP A 271 -14.47 17.48 -0.69
CA ASP A 271 -15.83 17.80 -0.25
C ASP A 271 -16.89 17.01 -1.02
N SER A 272 -16.51 15.89 -1.65
CA SER A 272 -17.43 15.01 -2.38
C SER A 272 -18.60 14.58 -1.50
N SER A 273 -19.81 14.74 -2.05
CA SER A 273 -21.05 14.27 -1.43
C SER A 273 -21.19 12.76 -1.50
N TYR A 274 -20.51 12.12 -2.45
CA TYR A 274 -20.52 10.68 -2.65
C TYR A 274 -19.43 9.97 -1.86
N ASN A 275 -19.76 8.84 -1.25
CA ASN A 275 -18.82 8.03 -0.48
C ASN A 275 -18.07 7.02 -1.35
N PHE A 276 -16.82 7.33 -1.69
CA PHE A 276 -15.94 6.46 -2.48
C PHE A 276 -15.15 5.42 -1.66
N LYS A 277 -15.50 5.14 -0.40
CA LYS A 277 -14.74 4.22 0.46
C LYS A 277 -14.52 2.83 -0.16
N GLU A 278 -15.54 2.26 -0.81
CA GLU A 278 -15.43 0.95 -1.47
C GLU A 278 -14.53 1.02 -2.71
N THR A 279 -14.72 2.08 -3.51
CA THR A 279 -13.94 2.36 -4.71
C THR A 279 -12.46 2.54 -4.37
N LYS A 280 -12.12 3.34 -3.35
CA LYS A 280 -10.74 3.62 -2.90
C LYS A 280 -9.94 2.35 -2.57
N LYS A 281 -10.58 1.23 -2.21
CA LYS A 281 -9.89 -0.06 -1.96
C LYS A 281 -9.09 -0.57 -3.16
N TYR A 282 -9.48 -0.19 -4.38
CA TYR A 282 -8.86 -0.67 -5.61
C TYR A 282 -7.79 0.27 -6.19
N PHE A 283 -7.57 1.46 -5.60
CA PHE A 283 -6.69 2.48 -6.17
C PHE A 283 -5.28 2.52 -5.58
N GLY A 284 -4.92 1.61 -4.67
CA GLY A 284 -3.56 1.53 -4.15
C GLY A 284 -2.51 1.26 -5.25
N ARG A 285 -1.37 1.95 -5.18
CA ARG A 285 -0.12 1.59 -5.87
C ARG A 285 0.27 0.17 -5.50
N GLY A 286 0.68 -0.59 -6.52
CA GLY A 286 1.04 -2.00 -6.52
C GLY A 286 1.36 -2.62 -5.17
N GLU A 287 0.32 -3.12 -4.55
CA GLU A 287 0.31 -4.34 -3.75
C GLU A 287 -1.17 -4.64 -3.63
N ILE A 288 -1.61 -5.74 -4.25
CA ILE A 288 -2.84 -6.41 -3.87
C ILE A 288 -2.88 -6.31 -2.34
N ILE A 289 -3.85 -5.59 -1.78
CA ILE A 289 -4.07 -5.62 -0.34
C ILE A 289 -4.57 -7.04 -0.09
N MET A 290 -3.64 -7.97 0.03
CA MET A 290 -3.89 -9.18 0.77
C MET A 290 -3.94 -8.68 2.20
N GLU A 291 -5.16 -8.42 2.69
CA GLU A 291 -5.35 -8.48 4.13
C GLU A 291 -4.62 -9.75 4.59
N PRO A 292 -3.75 -9.67 5.62
CA PRO A 292 -2.94 -10.80 6.00
C PRO A 292 -3.88 -11.98 6.22
N GLN A 293 -3.65 -13.05 5.47
CA GLN A 293 -4.46 -14.24 5.55
C GLN A 293 -4.38 -14.77 6.98
N LEU A 294 -5.44 -15.44 7.44
CA LEU A 294 -5.52 -15.90 8.83
C LEU A 294 -4.26 -16.69 9.28
N TRP A 295 -3.66 -17.47 8.39
CA TRP A 295 -2.43 -18.21 8.68
C TRP A 295 -1.22 -17.29 8.93
N GLN A 296 -1.11 -16.15 8.23
CA GLN A 296 -0.05 -15.16 8.45
C GLN A 296 -0.19 -14.53 9.83
N LEU A 297 -1.42 -14.15 10.21
CA LEU A 297 -1.73 -13.62 11.54
C LEU A 297 -1.36 -14.64 12.64
N LEU A 298 -1.77 -15.90 12.46
CA LEU A 298 -1.46 -16.98 13.41
C LEU A 298 0.04 -17.22 13.54
N LEU A 299 0.79 -17.21 12.43
CA LEU A 299 2.25 -17.37 12.45
C LEU A 299 2.94 -16.23 13.19
N ILE A 300 2.51 -14.97 12.98
CA ILE A 300 3.10 -13.81 13.69
C ILE A 300 2.84 -13.92 15.19
N VAL A 301 1.62 -14.32 15.59
CA VAL A 301 1.29 -14.52 17.01
C VAL A 301 2.12 -15.65 17.61
N LEU A 302 2.18 -16.81 16.96
CA LEU A 302 2.99 -17.96 17.40
C LEU A 302 4.47 -17.58 17.52
N TYR A 303 4.99 -16.84 16.55
CA TYR A 303 6.35 -16.32 16.57
C TYR A 303 6.57 -15.36 17.75
N GLY A 304 5.60 -14.50 18.06
CA GLY A 304 5.61 -13.64 19.25
C GLY A 304 5.67 -14.42 20.58
N PHE A 305 5.02 -15.59 20.70
CA PHE A 305 5.17 -16.46 21.87
C PHE A 305 6.53 -17.18 21.89
N PHE A 306 7.06 -17.54 20.73
CA PHE A 306 8.32 -18.26 20.60
C PHE A 306 9.55 -17.39 20.91
N ILE A 307 9.53 -16.11 20.54
CA ILE A 307 10.72 -15.25 20.53
C ILE A 307 11.36 -15.05 21.92
N ASN A 308 10.54 -14.87 22.97
CA ASN A 308 11.06 -14.70 24.33
C ASN A 308 11.52 -16.03 24.94
N TYR A 309 10.86 -17.13 24.57
CA TYR A 309 11.33 -18.46 24.94
C TYR A 309 12.71 -18.74 24.33
N GLU A 310 12.90 -18.47 23.04
CA GLU A 310 14.17 -18.67 22.34
C GLU A 310 15.30 -17.81 22.93
N LYS A 311 15.01 -16.54 23.25
CA LYS A 311 15.92 -15.61 23.96
C LYS A 311 16.46 -16.17 25.28
N ASN A 312 15.66 -16.94 26.01
CA ASN A 312 16.02 -17.48 27.33
C ASN A 312 16.37 -18.98 27.31
N SER A 313 16.43 -19.60 26.13
CA SER A 313 16.73 -21.03 25.99
C SER A 313 17.88 -21.26 25.02
N THR A 314 17.58 -21.55 23.75
CA THR A 314 18.55 -22.04 22.76
C THR A 314 19.42 -20.94 22.16
N MET A 315 18.97 -19.68 22.16
CA MET A 315 19.73 -18.52 21.67
C MET A 315 20.30 -18.69 20.23
N PHE A 316 19.52 -19.29 19.32
CA PHE A 316 19.76 -19.27 17.87
C PHE A 316 19.78 -17.84 17.28
N GLY A 317 19.24 -16.84 17.97
CA GLY A 317 19.30 -15.44 17.54
C GLY A 317 18.10 -14.99 16.72
N THR A 318 17.03 -15.79 16.67
CA THR A 318 15.75 -15.36 16.09
C THR A 318 15.12 -14.21 16.86
N TYR A 319 15.54 -14.04 18.12
CA TYR A 319 15.10 -12.96 18.99
C TYR A 319 15.71 -11.59 18.67
N GLN A 320 16.76 -11.51 17.85
CA GLN A 320 17.35 -10.22 17.52
C GLN A 320 16.35 -9.34 16.75
N PRO A 321 16.20 -8.03 17.05
CA PRO A 321 15.30 -7.13 16.35
C PRO A 321 15.35 -7.20 14.82
N VAL A 322 16.55 -7.31 14.25
CA VAL A 322 16.73 -7.46 12.79
C VAL A 322 16.14 -8.76 12.26
N THR A 323 16.36 -9.87 12.96
CA THR A 323 15.81 -11.19 12.60
C THR A 323 14.29 -11.22 12.79
N ALA A 324 13.79 -10.58 13.84
CA ALA A 324 12.36 -10.47 14.12
C ALA A 324 11.62 -9.68 13.05
N GLY A 325 12.21 -8.57 12.59
CA GLY A 325 11.70 -7.78 11.47
C GLY A 325 11.73 -8.56 10.16
N PHE A 326 12.85 -9.25 9.88
CA PHE A 326 12.99 -10.12 8.72
C PHE A 326 11.93 -11.22 8.67
N ILE A 327 11.75 -11.99 9.76
CA ILE A 327 10.77 -13.08 9.82
C ILE A 327 9.34 -12.55 9.67
N THR A 328 9.02 -11.44 10.32
CA THR A 328 7.68 -10.83 10.22
C THR A 328 7.41 -10.32 8.80
N GLY A 329 8.41 -9.67 8.17
CA GLY A 329 8.34 -9.23 6.77
C GLY A 329 8.20 -10.41 5.80
N LEU A 330 8.93 -11.51 6.03
CA LEU A 330 8.81 -12.74 5.26
C LEU A 330 7.41 -13.35 5.35
N ILE A 331 6.82 -13.40 6.55
CA ILE A 331 5.45 -13.91 6.74
C ILE A 331 4.46 -13.04 5.96
N LEU A 332 4.66 -11.73 5.91
CA LEU A 332 3.76 -10.77 5.26
C LEU A 332 4.02 -10.55 3.77
N GLY A 333 5.16 -11.00 3.25
CA GLY A 333 5.56 -10.85 1.84
C GLY A 333 6.37 -9.58 1.52
N ASP A 334 6.73 -8.77 2.53
CA ASP A 334 7.57 -7.58 2.38
C ASP A 334 8.79 -7.65 3.31
N ILE A 335 9.83 -8.32 2.81
CA ILE A 335 11.10 -8.52 3.51
C ILE A 335 11.87 -7.21 3.67
N ASN A 336 11.74 -6.28 2.70
CA ASN A 336 12.52 -5.04 2.69
C ASN A 336 12.09 -4.12 3.84
N THR A 337 10.79 -3.91 4.00
CA THR A 337 10.24 -3.13 5.12
C THR A 337 10.58 -3.78 6.45
N GLY A 338 10.45 -5.11 6.55
CA GLY A 338 10.81 -5.86 7.77
C GLY A 338 12.28 -5.74 8.15
N LEU A 339 13.20 -5.86 7.19
CA LEU A 339 14.64 -5.68 7.43
C LEU A 339 14.99 -4.24 7.80
N TYR A 340 14.39 -3.26 7.14
CA TYR A 340 14.64 -1.85 7.44
C TYR A 340 14.22 -1.50 8.87
N ILE A 341 13.01 -1.88 9.27
CA ILE A 341 12.48 -1.66 10.63
C ILE A 341 13.32 -2.43 11.65
N GLY A 342 13.57 -3.71 11.40
CA GLY A 342 14.34 -4.56 12.31
C GLY A 342 15.77 -4.09 12.49
N GLY A 343 16.44 -3.67 11.40
CA GLY A 343 17.78 -3.10 11.45
C GLY A 343 17.81 -1.77 12.22
N THR A 344 16.81 -0.91 12.02
CA THR A 344 16.71 0.36 12.75
C THR A 344 16.54 0.13 14.27
N LEU A 345 15.65 -0.78 14.65
CA LEU A 345 15.44 -1.14 16.06
C LEU A 345 16.64 -1.91 16.65
N GLN A 346 17.38 -2.67 15.83
CA GLN A 346 18.63 -3.29 16.24
C GLN A 346 19.64 -2.24 16.66
N LEU A 347 19.83 -1.18 15.85
CA LEU A 347 20.74 -0.08 16.19
C LEU A 347 20.36 0.60 17.51
N LEU A 348 19.06 0.73 17.80
CA LEU A 348 18.57 1.28 19.08
C LEU A 348 18.85 0.35 20.26
N SER A 349 18.89 -0.97 20.03
CA SER A 349 19.24 -1.95 21.07
C SER A 349 20.75 -2.02 21.36
N LEU A 350 21.61 -1.59 20.42
CA LEU A 350 23.06 -1.64 20.59
C LEU A 350 23.51 -0.72 21.72
N GLY A 351 24.16 -1.30 22.72
CA GLY A 351 24.63 -0.59 23.92
C GLY A 351 23.64 -0.64 25.09
N ILE A 352 22.44 -1.17 24.89
CA ILE A 352 21.49 -1.46 25.97
C ILE A 352 21.73 -2.90 26.44
N SER A 353 22.16 -3.06 27.67
CA SER A 353 22.37 -4.36 28.31
C SER A 353 21.73 -4.39 29.69
N ASN A 354 21.15 -5.52 30.04
CA ASN A 354 20.54 -5.73 31.35
C ASN A 354 21.64 -6.10 32.36
N PHE A 355 21.86 -5.23 33.35
CA PHE A 355 22.74 -5.52 34.49
C PHE A 355 21.96 -5.43 35.80
N GLY A 356 22.07 -6.48 36.63
CA GLY A 356 21.47 -6.54 37.96
C GLY A 356 19.95 -6.55 38.02
N GLY A 357 19.30 -7.19 37.04
CA GLY A 357 17.84 -7.35 37.03
C GLY A 357 17.08 -6.10 36.56
N ALA A 358 17.78 -5.17 35.90
CA ALA A 358 17.18 -4.01 35.25
C ALA A 358 16.40 -4.43 34.00
N SER A 359 15.07 -4.27 34.01
CA SER A 359 14.26 -4.51 32.81
C SER A 359 14.56 -3.46 31.74
N ILE A 360 14.93 -3.92 30.55
CA ILE A 360 15.24 -3.08 29.38
C ILE A 360 14.09 -3.14 28.36
N PRO A 361 13.90 -2.10 27.53
CA PRO A 361 12.89 -2.13 26.47
C PRO A 361 13.09 -3.31 25.52
N ASP A 362 11.99 -3.98 25.17
CA ASP A 362 12.01 -5.18 24.34
C ASP A 362 11.90 -4.83 22.85
N TYR A 363 13.03 -4.46 22.24
CA TYR A 363 13.08 -4.00 20.84
C TYR A 363 12.72 -5.09 19.82
N GLN A 364 12.84 -6.37 20.19
CA GLN A 364 12.45 -7.49 19.35
C GLN A 364 10.93 -7.54 19.14
N THR A 365 10.14 -7.34 20.20
CA THR A 365 8.67 -7.28 20.10
C THR A 365 8.23 -6.00 19.40
N ALA A 366 8.91 -4.87 19.66
CA ALA A 366 8.69 -3.66 18.88
C ALA A 366 8.94 -3.91 17.38
N SER A 367 9.94 -4.72 17.02
CA SER A 367 10.24 -5.02 15.62
C SER A 367 9.13 -5.82 14.94
N ILE A 368 8.59 -6.85 15.62
CA ILE A 368 7.44 -7.61 15.12
C ILE A 368 6.23 -6.67 14.92
N VAL A 369 5.89 -5.91 15.96
CA VAL A 369 4.68 -5.07 15.94
C VAL A 369 4.82 -3.91 14.96
N ALA A 370 5.96 -3.23 14.93
CA ALA A 370 6.23 -2.14 13.99
C ALA A 370 6.20 -2.66 12.54
N THR A 371 6.82 -3.81 12.27
CA THR A 371 6.82 -4.42 10.93
C THR A 371 5.39 -4.80 10.51
N PHE A 372 4.66 -5.50 11.39
CA PHE A 372 3.27 -5.85 11.14
C PHE A 372 2.40 -4.63 10.85
N ILE A 373 2.47 -3.59 11.68
CA ILE A 373 1.65 -2.38 11.51
C ILE A 373 2.06 -1.64 10.23
N THR A 374 3.35 -1.46 9.98
CA THR A 374 3.82 -0.73 8.79
C THR A 374 3.32 -1.40 7.52
N ILE A 375 3.49 -2.72 7.41
CA ILE A 375 3.09 -3.47 6.22
C ILE A 375 1.56 -3.51 6.08
N THR A 376 0.83 -3.77 7.18
CA THR A 376 -0.63 -3.87 7.12
C THR A 376 -1.35 -2.53 6.94
N THR A 377 -0.76 -1.43 7.40
CA THR A 377 -1.36 -0.09 7.29
C THR A 377 -0.78 0.75 6.14
N LYS A 378 0.26 0.24 5.46
CA LYS A 378 1.02 0.92 4.40
C LYS A 378 1.51 2.32 4.80
N GLN A 379 1.84 2.50 6.07
CA GLN A 379 2.43 3.74 6.57
C GLN A 379 3.94 3.72 6.35
N GLU A 380 4.59 4.89 6.42
CA GLU A 380 6.04 4.94 6.44
C GLU A 380 6.59 4.13 7.64
N ALA A 381 7.73 3.47 7.44
CA ALA A 381 8.39 2.70 8.49
C ALA A 381 8.67 3.53 9.77
N SER A 382 8.88 4.84 9.61
CA SER A 382 9.01 5.80 10.71
C SER A 382 7.80 5.80 11.65
N VAL A 383 6.59 5.68 11.10
CA VAL A 383 5.33 5.66 11.86
C VAL A 383 5.16 4.33 12.59
N GLY A 384 5.42 3.21 11.91
CA GLY A 384 5.37 1.90 12.55
C GLY A 384 6.38 1.74 13.68
N ILE A 385 7.61 2.23 13.50
CA ILE A 385 8.63 2.29 14.57
C ILE A 385 8.12 3.12 15.75
N SER A 386 7.50 4.27 15.48
CA SER A 386 6.94 5.14 16.52
C SER A 386 5.82 4.45 17.32
N ILE A 387 5.08 3.53 16.71
CA ILE A 387 4.04 2.73 17.39
C ILE A 387 4.65 1.52 18.12
N GLY A 388 5.68 0.89 17.55
CA GLY A 388 6.35 -0.27 18.15
C GLY A 388 7.11 0.07 19.44
N ILE A 389 7.69 1.26 19.54
CA ILE A 389 8.45 1.70 20.73
C ILE A 389 7.59 1.70 22.02
N PRO A 390 6.37 2.28 22.04
CA PRO A 390 5.45 2.15 23.17
C PRO A 390 5.18 0.70 23.60
N VAL A 391 5.10 -0.25 22.66
CA VAL A 391 4.94 -1.68 22.97
C VAL A 391 6.18 -2.23 23.68
N ALA A 392 7.37 -1.87 23.24
CA ALA A 392 8.61 -2.23 23.94
C ALA A 392 8.69 -1.64 25.35
N LEU A 393 8.06 -0.49 25.62
CA LEU A 393 7.98 0.09 26.96
C LEU A 393 6.95 -0.65 27.84
N LEU A 394 5.80 -1.03 27.29
CA LEU A 394 4.82 -1.88 27.99
C LEU A 394 5.47 -3.20 28.44
N MET A 395 6.34 -3.76 27.60
CA MET A 395 7.07 -4.98 27.90
C MET A 395 7.98 -4.89 29.13
N VAL A 396 8.52 -3.70 29.44
CA VAL A 396 9.29 -3.49 30.68
C VAL A 396 8.41 -3.76 31.90
N GLN A 397 7.16 -3.28 31.87
CA GLN A 397 6.21 -3.48 32.97
C GLN A 397 5.81 -4.96 33.09
N LEU A 398 5.55 -5.61 31.96
CA LEU A 398 5.23 -7.04 31.92
C LEU A 398 6.40 -7.92 32.38
N ASP A 399 7.64 -7.52 32.10
CA ASP A 399 8.82 -8.23 32.59
C ASP A 399 8.98 -8.12 34.11
N VAL A 400 8.77 -6.93 34.69
CA VAL A 400 8.76 -6.77 36.16
C VAL A 400 7.65 -7.62 36.80
N LEU A 401 6.46 -7.64 36.20
CA LEU A 401 5.35 -8.48 36.65
C LEU A 401 5.70 -9.98 36.57
N ARG A 402 6.27 -10.41 35.44
CA ARG A 402 6.76 -11.79 35.24
C ARG A 402 7.78 -12.16 36.31
N ASN A 403 8.77 -11.31 36.56
CA ASN A 403 9.81 -11.57 37.56
C ASN A 403 9.20 -11.67 38.97
N THR A 404 8.21 -10.83 39.28
CA THR A 404 7.48 -10.86 40.56
C THR A 404 6.70 -12.17 40.74
N ILE A 405 5.95 -12.61 39.73
CA ILE A 405 5.24 -13.89 39.74
C ILE A 405 6.23 -15.06 39.76
N GLY A 406 7.37 -14.92 39.08
CA GLY A 406 8.45 -15.89 39.06
C GLY A 406 8.99 -16.23 40.45
N ILE A 407 9.14 -15.23 41.33
CA ILE A 407 9.55 -15.46 42.73
C ILE A 407 8.55 -16.40 43.45
N TRP A 408 7.25 -16.19 43.23
CA TRP A 408 6.23 -17.06 43.80
C TRP A 408 6.30 -18.48 43.25
N LEU A 409 6.51 -18.64 41.94
CA LEU A 409 6.67 -19.95 41.29
C LEU A 409 7.91 -20.70 41.81
N VAL A 410 9.03 -19.99 42.01
CA VAL A 410 10.26 -20.57 42.56
C VAL A 410 10.04 -21.07 43.99
N HIS A 411 9.40 -20.29 44.87
CA HIS A 411 9.08 -20.77 46.22
C HIS A 411 8.17 -22.00 46.21
N LYS A 412 7.21 -22.08 45.29
CA LYS A 412 6.37 -23.28 45.11
C LYS A 412 7.16 -24.48 44.61
N ALA A 413 8.12 -24.27 43.72
CA ALA A 413 9.03 -25.32 43.27
C ALA A 413 9.92 -25.81 44.42
N GLU A 414 10.43 -24.91 45.27
CA GLU A 414 11.20 -25.26 46.47
C GLU A 414 10.38 -26.08 47.48
N ASP A 415 9.11 -25.73 47.71
CA ASP A 415 8.19 -26.54 48.51
C ASP A 415 7.99 -27.95 47.93
N GLY A 416 7.95 -28.05 46.60
CA GLY A 416 7.93 -29.33 45.88
C GLY A 416 9.20 -30.13 46.11
N ALA A 417 10.37 -29.49 46.05
CA ALA A 417 11.67 -30.11 46.29
C ALA A 417 11.82 -30.63 47.72
N LYS A 418 11.42 -29.84 48.72
CA LYS A 418 11.42 -30.26 50.14
C LYS A 418 10.56 -31.49 50.39
N LYS A 419 9.51 -31.69 49.59
CA LYS A 419 8.57 -32.83 49.68
C LYS A 419 8.91 -33.98 48.72
N GLY A 420 10.02 -33.89 47.97
CA GLY A 420 10.38 -34.89 46.94
C GLY A 420 9.38 -35.00 45.79
N ASN A 421 8.53 -34.00 45.57
CA ASN A 421 7.50 -34.00 44.53
C ASN A 421 8.04 -33.39 43.22
N TYR A 422 8.74 -34.21 42.44
CA TYR A 422 9.32 -33.80 41.17
C TYR A 422 8.29 -33.31 40.14
N LYS A 423 7.06 -33.85 40.15
CA LYS A 423 5.99 -33.40 39.24
C LYS A 423 5.62 -31.93 39.47
N ASN A 424 5.57 -31.50 40.74
CA ASN A 424 5.28 -30.12 41.09
C ASN A 424 6.40 -29.19 40.56
N ILE A 425 7.66 -29.56 40.77
CA ILE A 425 8.82 -28.80 40.25
C ILE A 425 8.71 -28.63 38.73
N THR A 426 8.45 -29.71 37.99
CA THR A 426 8.28 -29.64 36.53
C THR A 426 7.13 -28.72 36.13
N TYR A 427 5.99 -28.82 36.81
CA TYR A 427 4.82 -27.98 36.50
C TYR A 427 5.09 -26.49 36.75
N MET A 428 5.73 -26.14 37.87
CA MET A 428 6.11 -24.74 38.16
C MET A 428 7.12 -24.21 37.15
N GLN A 429 8.08 -25.03 36.72
CA GLN A 429 9.05 -24.65 35.70
C GLN A 429 8.37 -24.42 34.34
N MET A 430 7.46 -25.30 33.93
CA MET A 430 6.69 -25.13 32.69
C MET A 430 5.79 -23.89 32.74
N LEU A 431 5.17 -23.60 33.89
CA LEU A 431 4.43 -22.35 34.11
C LEU A 431 5.32 -21.12 33.95
N GLY A 432 6.55 -21.17 34.46
CA GLY A 432 7.54 -20.09 34.27
C GLY A 432 7.89 -19.87 32.80
N VAL A 433 8.04 -20.95 32.03
CA VAL A 433 8.27 -20.89 30.58
C VAL A 433 7.07 -20.28 29.85
N LEU A 434 5.84 -20.74 30.16
CA LEU A 434 4.62 -20.20 29.57
C LEU A 434 4.41 -18.72 29.90
N LEU A 435 4.70 -18.32 31.14
CA LEU A 435 4.65 -16.92 31.56
C LEU A 435 5.63 -16.05 30.78
N THR A 436 6.84 -16.58 30.52
CA THR A 436 7.88 -15.90 29.74
C THR A 436 7.48 -15.78 28.26
N ALA A 437 6.88 -16.82 27.68
CA ALA A 437 6.34 -16.74 26.32
C ALA A 437 5.16 -15.75 26.22
N ALA A 438 4.29 -15.74 27.24
CA ALA A 438 3.11 -14.87 27.28
C ALA A 438 3.47 -13.39 27.39
N THR A 439 4.59 -13.04 28.04
CA THR A 439 5.01 -11.63 28.16
C THR A 439 5.23 -10.94 26.82
N THR A 440 5.67 -11.64 25.78
CA THR A 440 5.77 -11.11 24.40
C THR A 440 4.59 -11.48 23.53
N GLY A 441 4.11 -12.73 23.65
CA GLY A 441 3.06 -13.26 22.79
C GLY A 441 1.73 -12.52 22.96
N ILE A 442 1.36 -12.12 24.17
CA ILE A 442 0.11 -11.38 24.43
C ILE A 442 0.15 -9.98 23.78
N PRO A 443 1.18 -9.13 24.00
CA PRO A 443 1.28 -7.86 23.29
C PRO A 443 1.24 -8.00 21.76
N VAL A 444 1.95 -8.98 21.19
CA VAL A 444 1.90 -9.24 19.74
C VAL A 444 0.47 -9.64 19.32
N ALA A 445 -0.17 -10.56 20.03
CA ALA A 445 -1.55 -10.98 19.73
C ALA A 445 -2.54 -9.82 19.79
N LEU A 446 -2.45 -8.97 20.83
CA LEU A 446 -3.30 -7.79 20.94
C LEU A 446 -3.07 -6.81 19.80
N SER A 447 -1.81 -6.61 19.41
CA SER A 447 -1.44 -5.75 18.28
C SER A 447 -2.01 -6.27 16.96
N VAL A 448 -1.95 -7.59 16.75
CA VAL A 448 -2.43 -8.27 15.54
C VAL A 448 -3.96 -8.28 15.47
N ILE A 449 -4.65 -8.50 16.59
CA ILE A 449 -6.11 -8.64 16.64
C ILE A 449 -6.82 -7.28 16.62
N PHE A 450 -6.31 -6.30 17.39
CA PHE A 450 -7.02 -5.04 17.64
C PHE A 450 -6.35 -3.81 17.02
N GLY A 451 -5.16 -3.98 16.44
CA GLY A 451 -4.40 -2.91 15.81
C GLY A 451 -3.84 -1.86 16.79
N PRO A 452 -3.30 -0.74 16.27
CA PRO A 452 -2.57 0.27 17.05
C PRO A 452 -3.41 0.96 18.14
N SER A 453 -4.72 1.07 17.93
CA SER A 453 -5.63 1.86 18.77
C SER A 453 -5.75 1.32 20.20
N LEU A 454 -5.72 -0.01 20.37
CA LEU A 454 -5.86 -0.64 21.68
C LEU A 454 -4.63 -0.44 22.56
N ILE A 455 -3.42 -0.53 22.00
CA ILE A 455 -2.18 -0.40 22.78
C ILE A 455 -2.04 1.03 23.34
N ASN A 456 -2.29 2.04 22.50
CA ASN A 456 -2.29 3.43 22.94
C ASN A 456 -3.37 3.70 23.98
N THR A 457 -4.52 3.03 23.88
CA THR A 457 -5.59 3.09 24.87
C THR A 457 -5.14 2.44 26.19
N ILE A 458 -4.54 1.24 26.17
CA ILE A 458 -4.03 0.58 27.36
C ILE A 458 -3.01 1.48 28.05
N LEU A 459 -2.02 2.01 27.33
CA LEU A 459 -1.00 2.89 27.90
C LEU A 459 -1.60 4.16 28.50
N LYS A 460 -2.61 4.75 27.85
CA LYS A 460 -3.28 5.98 28.33
C LYS A 460 -4.12 5.74 29.58
N TYR A 461 -4.76 4.59 29.71
CA TYR A 461 -5.67 4.26 30.82
C TYR A 461 -5.04 3.38 31.91
N THR A 462 -3.74 3.05 31.81
CA THR A 462 -3.05 2.32 32.88
C THR A 462 -2.91 3.24 34.09
N PRO A 463 -3.40 2.84 35.29
CA PRO A 463 -3.36 3.70 36.47
C PRO A 463 -1.93 4.14 36.84
N GLU A 464 -1.76 5.42 37.18
CA GLU A 464 -0.46 5.99 37.57
C GLU A 464 0.19 5.26 38.76
N TRP A 465 -0.61 4.75 39.69
CA TRP A 465 -0.08 3.99 40.84
C TRP A 465 0.56 2.66 40.41
N LEU A 466 0.07 2.04 39.32
CA LEU A 466 0.55 0.77 38.82
C LEU A 466 1.82 0.97 37.97
N THR A 467 1.79 1.93 37.03
CA THR A 467 2.97 2.28 36.23
C THR A 467 4.07 2.86 37.12
N GLY A 468 3.73 3.80 38.00
CA GLY A 468 4.68 4.39 38.95
C GLY A 468 5.28 3.35 39.91
N GLY A 469 4.46 2.45 40.47
CA GLY A 469 4.94 1.39 41.37
C GLY A 469 5.89 0.40 40.68
N LEU A 470 5.54 -0.07 39.48
CA LEU A 470 6.38 -0.97 38.67
C LEU A 470 7.66 -0.27 38.20
N THR A 471 7.60 1.00 37.81
CA THR A 471 8.76 1.80 37.40
C THR A 471 9.73 2.04 38.55
N VAL A 472 9.24 2.37 39.74
CA VAL A 472 10.10 2.56 40.93
C VAL A 472 10.75 1.23 41.32
N ALA A 473 10.00 0.13 41.36
CA ALA A 473 10.54 -1.19 41.65
C ALA A 473 11.59 -1.63 40.61
N GLY A 474 11.31 -1.41 39.32
CA GLY A 474 12.22 -1.69 38.22
C GLY A 474 13.45 -0.78 38.18
N GLY A 475 13.35 0.46 38.68
CA GLY A 475 14.46 1.42 38.77
C GLY A 475 15.43 1.17 39.92
N LEU A 476 14.98 0.51 40.99
CA LEU A 476 15.85 0.14 42.13
C LEU A 476 16.82 -1.02 41.80
N LEU A 477 16.39 -1.98 40.98
CA LEU A 477 17.20 -3.12 40.53
C LEU A 477 18.51 -2.71 39.81
N PRO A 478 18.51 -1.79 38.83
CA PRO A 478 19.73 -1.30 38.19
C PRO A 478 20.72 -0.64 39.16
N ALA A 479 20.25 0.06 40.19
CA ALA A 479 21.13 0.66 41.20
C ALA A 479 21.89 -0.42 41.99
N VAL A 480 21.22 -1.52 42.35
CA VAL A 480 21.85 -2.71 42.95
C VAL A 480 22.81 -3.37 41.95
N GLY A 481 22.43 -3.46 40.68
CA GLY A 481 23.25 -4.01 39.59
C GLY A 481 24.54 -3.26 39.35
N ILE A 482 24.46 -1.94 39.21
CA ILE A 482 25.63 -1.05 39.07
C ILE A 482 26.49 -1.13 40.33
N GLY A 483 25.88 -1.18 41.52
CA GLY A 483 26.61 -1.39 42.78
C GLY A 483 27.36 -2.72 42.82
N LEU A 484 26.77 -3.80 42.30
CA LEU A 484 27.42 -5.11 42.19
C LEU A 484 28.57 -5.07 41.17
N LEU A 485 28.35 -4.48 39.99
CA LEU A 485 29.37 -4.32 38.95
C LEU A 485 30.56 -3.50 39.42
N LEU A 486 30.32 -2.37 40.09
CA LEU A 486 31.38 -1.52 40.66
C LEU A 486 32.17 -2.24 41.77
N ARG A 487 31.58 -3.25 42.41
CA ARG A 487 32.27 -4.11 43.39
C ARG A 487 33.17 -5.16 42.72
N TYR A 488 32.80 -5.65 41.54
CA TYR A 488 33.59 -6.61 40.76
C TYR A 488 34.65 -5.94 39.88
N LEU A 489 34.38 -4.74 39.38
CA LEU A 489 35.33 -3.96 38.60
C LEU A 489 36.39 -3.34 39.53
N PRO A 490 37.67 -3.29 39.12
CA PRO A 490 38.72 -2.54 39.83
C PRO A 490 38.55 -1.02 39.60
N ALA A 491 37.37 -0.49 39.91
CA ALA A 491 36.99 0.90 39.66
C ALA A 491 37.90 1.91 40.38
N LYS A 492 38.56 1.50 41.48
CA LYS A 492 39.57 2.30 42.16
C LYS A 492 40.87 2.45 41.36
N GLU A 493 41.28 1.42 40.63
CA GLU A 493 42.52 1.41 39.84
C GLU A 493 42.36 2.14 38.51
N TYR A 494 41.17 2.05 37.90
CA TYR A 494 40.86 2.64 36.60
C TYR A 494 39.86 3.81 36.66
N PHE A 495 39.80 4.50 37.82
CA PHE A 495 38.81 5.57 38.07
C PHE A 495 38.83 6.66 37.00
N SER A 496 40.01 7.03 36.51
CA SER A 496 40.20 8.04 35.46
C SER A 496 39.44 7.69 34.18
N TYR A 497 39.44 6.42 33.76
CA TYR A 497 38.72 5.97 32.57
C TYR A 497 37.20 5.94 32.78
N LEU A 498 36.77 5.67 34.01
CA LEU A 498 35.36 5.73 34.39
C LEU A 498 34.83 7.17 34.30
N VAL A 499 35.60 8.16 34.76
CA VAL A 499 35.27 9.59 34.61
C VAL A 499 35.21 10.00 33.14
N ILE A 500 36.18 9.58 32.33
CA ILE A 500 36.20 9.87 30.88
C ILE A 500 34.94 9.29 30.20
N GLY A 501 34.62 8.02 30.45
CA GLY A 501 33.41 7.39 29.93
C GLY A 501 32.12 8.09 30.37
N PHE A 502 32.06 8.51 31.63
CA PHE A 502 30.91 9.25 32.17
C PHE A 502 30.72 10.61 31.49
N VAL A 503 31.80 11.38 31.28
CA VAL A 503 31.75 12.67 30.58
C VAL A 503 31.30 12.49 29.13
N LEU A 504 31.85 11.50 28.43
CA LEU A 504 31.48 11.20 27.05
C LEU A 504 29.99 10.83 26.92
N ALA A 505 29.48 9.97 27.81
CA ALA A 505 28.10 9.51 27.76
C ALA A 505 27.09 10.57 28.23
N VAL A 506 27.34 11.23 29.37
CA VAL A 506 26.36 12.09 30.04
C VAL A 506 26.40 13.53 29.53
N TYR A 507 27.59 14.11 29.41
CA TYR A 507 27.73 15.52 29.04
C TYR A 507 27.86 15.72 27.54
N MET A 508 28.66 14.88 26.88
CA MET A 508 28.84 14.96 25.43
C MET A 508 27.78 14.20 24.64
N LYS A 509 26.90 13.45 25.31
CA LYS A 509 25.83 12.65 24.70
C LYS A 509 26.31 11.71 23.59
N VAL A 510 27.54 11.21 23.70
CA VAL A 510 28.07 10.21 22.77
C VAL A 510 27.28 8.91 22.95
N PRO A 511 26.76 8.29 21.88
CA PRO A 511 26.07 7.00 21.99
C PRO A 511 26.95 5.95 22.66
N LEU A 512 26.33 5.03 23.43
CA LEU A 512 27.05 3.98 24.17
C LEU A 512 28.02 3.17 23.31
N LEU A 513 27.63 2.87 22.06
CA LEU A 513 28.50 2.21 21.09
C LEU A 513 29.77 3.03 20.81
N GLY A 514 29.64 4.35 20.66
CA GLY A 514 30.78 5.26 20.47
C GLY A 514 31.71 5.27 21.69
N VAL A 515 31.15 5.30 22.91
CA VAL A 515 31.93 5.22 24.15
C VAL A 515 32.68 3.88 24.24
N ALA A 516 32.02 2.77 23.88
CA ALA A 516 32.62 1.44 23.87
C ALA A 516 33.76 1.31 22.86
N LEU A 517 33.62 1.87 21.65
CA LEU A 517 34.67 1.87 20.63
C LEU A 517 35.89 2.68 21.06
N ILE A 518 35.68 3.85 21.68
CA ILE A 518 36.77 4.67 22.25
C ILE A 518 37.47 3.91 23.37
N GLY A 519 36.71 3.29 24.28
CA GLY A 519 37.26 2.45 25.36
C GLY A 519 38.07 1.27 24.82
N GLY A 520 37.58 0.60 23.78
CA GLY A 520 38.28 -0.50 23.11
C GLY A 520 39.58 -0.06 22.45
N ALA A 521 39.61 1.12 21.82
CA ALA A 521 40.83 1.70 21.25
C ALA A 521 41.86 2.02 22.35
N ILE A 522 41.43 2.61 23.47
CA ILE A 522 42.29 2.89 24.63
C ILE A 522 42.84 1.58 25.21
N ALA A 523 42.00 0.56 25.37
CA ALA A 523 42.41 -0.75 25.88
C ALA A 523 43.45 -1.42 24.96
N LEU A 524 43.27 -1.34 23.64
CA LEU A 524 44.23 -1.85 22.65
C LEU A 524 45.59 -1.13 22.73
N ILE A 525 45.59 0.19 22.94
CA ILE A 525 46.82 0.98 23.11
C ILE A 525 47.56 0.56 24.39
N ILE A 526 46.84 0.44 25.51
CA ILE A 526 47.41 0.01 26.79
C ILE A 526 47.97 -1.42 26.68
N TYR A 527 47.22 -2.31 26.04
CA TYR A 527 47.63 -3.70 25.82
C TYR A 527 48.93 -3.79 25.01
N LYS A 528 49.03 -3.06 23.89
CA LYS A 528 50.27 -2.98 23.09
C LYS A 528 51.44 -2.44 23.90
N LYS A 529 51.22 -1.37 24.67
CA LYS A 529 52.26 -0.76 25.50
C LYS A 529 52.75 -1.69 26.62
N ASN A 530 51.85 -2.50 27.19
CA ASN A 530 52.23 -3.51 28.18
C ASN A 530 53.01 -4.68 27.57
N LEU A 531 52.69 -5.09 26.34
CA LEU A 531 53.47 -6.11 25.60
C LEU A 531 54.89 -5.61 25.30
N GLU A 532 55.04 -4.37 24.81
CA GLU A 532 56.36 -3.76 24.53
C GLU A 532 57.22 -3.65 25.81
N ASN A 533 56.60 -3.29 26.94
CA ASN A 533 57.29 -3.24 28.24
C ASN A 533 57.68 -4.63 28.77
N GLN A 534 56.93 -5.69 28.43
CA GLN A 534 57.31 -7.07 28.79
C GLN A 534 58.47 -7.58 27.92
N GLU A 535 58.49 -7.30 26.61
CA GLU A 535 59.61 -7.67 25.72
C GLU A 535 60.94 -6.99 26.11
N GLN A 536 60.89 -5.76 26.62
CA GLN A 536 62.08 -5.08 27.19
C GLN A 536 62.56 -5.68 28.52
N GLN A 537 61.71 -6.40 29.26
CA GLN A 537 62.10 -7.01 30.53
C GLN A 537 62.81 -8.36 30.35
N TYR A 538 62.53 -9.09 29.25
CA TYR A 538 63.22 -10.35 28.91
C TYR A 538 64.59 -10.15 28.24
N THR A 539 64.90 -8.95 27.74
CA THR A 539 66.19 -8.65 27.09
C THR A 539 67.31 -8.23 28.07
N VAL A 540 67.03 -8.09 29.37
CA VAL A 540 67.99 -7.59 30.39
C VAL A 540 68.53 -8.68 31.34
N VAL A 541 68.15 -9.96 31.18
CA VAL A 541 68.63 -11.06 32.07
C VAL A 541 69.56 -12.06 31.33
N GLY A 542 70.11 -11.68 30.17
CA GLY A 542 70.90 -12.57 29.31
C GLY A 542 72.29 -12.03 28.96
N GLY A 543 73.15 -11.82 29.94
CA GLY A 543 74.57 -11.54 29.77
C GLY A 543 75.11 -10.85 31.01
N MET A 544 76.22 -11.23 31.63
CA MET A 544 77.32 -12.13 31.31
C MET A 544 78.13 -12.20 32.61
N ASP A 545 78.66 -13.35 33.00
CA ASP A 545 79.86 -13.44 33.85
C ASP A 545 80.53 -14.79 33.54
N GLU A 546 81.37 -14.76 32.50
CA GLU A 546 82.54 -15.63 32.37
C GLU A 546 83.77 -14.74 32.61
N ASP A 547 84.64 -15.22 33.51
CA ASP A 547 86.08 -14.93 33.66
C ASP A 547 86.58 -13.55 34.18
N GLU A 548 86.75 -13.44 35.52
CA GLU A 548 88.03 -13.26 36.27
C GLU A 548 87.80 -12.86 37.74
#